data_AF-B4J5E6-F1
#
_entry.id   AF-B4J5E6-F1
#
_cell.length_a   1.000
_cell.length_b   1.000
_cell.length_c   1.000
_cell.angle_alpha   90.00
_cell.angle_beta   90.00
_cell.angle_gamma   90.00
#
_symmetry.space_group_name_H-M   'P 1'
#
loop_
_entity.id
_entity.type
_entity.pdbx_description
1 polymer ?
#
loop_
_entity_poly.entity_id
_entity_poly.type
_entity_poly.pdbx_seq_one_letter_code
_entity_poly.pdbx_strand_id
1 'polypeptide(L)'
;MTCSQAAAKAATQGIAVAHASSIAYVQCQNLKYNAIIIGWLGVIISSVMIFSSMMIINMKTDVEVMIKQVMLLDATDKEVQLLMNLLAAFSTVAYGMSLINLGVSLLLLIGVARDSSSLMYPWLIYHGVVFGFALYLGIFYAMTGLFIDLSKFLMCLLVFALVLVIYYKIYHEVFTLFRVMQENLLRSKQLDHAYASGLPYPPLYYPSFPFKQ
;
A
#
# COMPACT_ATOMS: atom_id res chain seq x y z
N MET A 1 51.01 26.33 5.99
CA MET A 1 50.45 25.68 4.78
C MET A 1 49.38 24.61 5.08
N THR A 2 48.81 24.54 6.29
CA THR A 2 47.85 23.48 6.71
C THR A 2 46.37 23.86 6.58
N CYS A 3 46.01 25.15 6.51
CA CYS A 3 44.61 25.59 6.38
C CYS A 3 43.95 25.24 5.02
N SER A 4 44.73 25.08 3.96
CA SER A 4 44.21 24.84 2.60
C SER A 4 43.63 23.42 2.43
N GLN A 5 44.24 22.41 3.06
CA GLN A 5 43.78 21.02 2.95
C GLN A 5 42.51 20.72 3.76
N ALA A 6 42.31 21.40 4.89
CA ALA A 6 41.09 21.28 5.69
C ALA A 6 39.87 21.89 4.96
N ALA A 7 40.06 23.05 4.32
CA ALA A 7 39.01 23.69 3.52
C ALA A 7 38.66 22.88 2.27
N ALA A 8 39.65 22.27 1.60
CA ALA A 8 39.42 21.41 0.44
C ALA A 8 38.68 20.10 0.81
N LYS A 9 38.99 19.49 1.97
CA LYS A 9 38.24 18.34 2.52
C LYS A 9 36.82 18.72 2.91
N ALA A 10 36.61 19.87 3.54
CA ALA A 10 35.28 20.37 3.90
C ALA A 10 34.43 20.66 2.65
N ALA A 11 35.01 21.20 1.59
CA ALA A 11 34.32 21.46 0.32
C ALA A 11 33.94 20.17 -0.42
N THR A 12 34.84 19.17 -0.47
CA THR A 12 34.53 17.85 -1.07
C THR A 12 33.50 17.07 -0.25
N GLN A 13 33.56 17.15 1.08
CA GLN A 13 32.52 16.60 1.95
C GLN A 13 31.18 17.33 1.78
N GLY A 14 31.19 18.66 1.63
CA GLY A 14 29.99 19.46 1.37
C GLY A 14 29.31 19.11 0.04
N ILE A 15 30.09 18.91 -1.03
CA ILE A 15 29.58 18.50 -2.34
C ILE A 15 29.03 17.06 -2.31
N ALA A 16 29.73 16.14 -1.63
CA ALA A 16 29.25 14.77 -1.46
C ALA A 16 27.95 14.71 -0.64
N VAL A 17 27.82 15.52 0.41
CA VAL A 17 26.62 15.63 1.23
C VAL A 17 25.47 16.30 0.45
N ALA A 18 25.75 17.32 -0.37
CA ALA A 18 24.75 17.97 -1.22
C ALA A 18 24.25 17.06 -2.36
N HIS A 19 25.13 16.22 -2.92
CA HIS A 19 24.76 15.24 -3.93
C HIS A 19 23.96 14.07 -3.31
N ALA A 20 24.38 13.61 -2.12
CA ALA A 20 23.65 12.59 -1.37
C ALA A 20 22.25 13.08 -0.93
N SER A 21 22.12 14.36 -0.54
CA SER A 21 20.82 14.95 -0.18
C SER A 21 19.93 15.14 -1.40
N SER A 22 20.48 15.48 -2.58
CA SER A 22 19.74 15.55 -3.85
C SER A 22 19.19 14.19 -4.28
N ILE A 23 20.01 13.14 -4.23
CA ILE A 23 19.58 11.77 -4.56
C ILE A 23 18.50 11.28 -3.59
N ALA A 24 18.70 11.50 -2.28
CA ALA A 24 17.71 11.12 -1.26
C ALA A 24 16.38 11.88 -1.42
N TYR A 25 16.43 13.14 -1.85
CA TYR A 25 15.24 13.94 -2.14
C TYR A 25 14.46 13.40 -3.34
N VAL A 26 15.13 13.12 -4.47
CA VAL A 26 14.49 12.56 -5.67
C VAL A 26 13.87 11.19 -5.38
N GLN A 27 14.58 10.35 -4.62
CA GLN A 27 14.06 9.04 -4.21
C GLN A 27 12.84 9.17 -3.29
N CYS A 28 12.87 10.07 -2.31
CA CYS A 28 11.73 10.35 -1.44
C CYS A 28 10.51 10.83 -2.24
N GLN A 29 10.72 11.73 -3.20
CA GLN A 29 9.65 12.23 -4.05
C GLN A 29 9.05 11.12 -4.93
N ASN A 30 9.88 10.25 -5.50
CA ASN A 30 9.39 9.11 -6.29
C ASN A 30 8.58 8.12 -5.43
N LEU A 31 9.05 7.81 -4.21
CA LEU A 31 8.30 6.96 -3.28
C LEU A 31 6.95 7.58 -2.89
N LYS A 32 6.90 8.91 -2.69
CA LYS A 32 5.63 9.63 -2.45
C LYS A 32 4.67 9.50 -3.62
N TYR A 33 5.14 9.66 -4.86
CA TYR A 33 4.32 9.47 -6.05
C TYR A 33 3.79 8.04 -6.15
N ASN A 34 4.62 7.03 -5.92
CA ASN A 34 4.18 5.63 -5.91
C ASN A 34 3.09 5.40 -4.86
N ALA A 35 3.29 5.91 -3.63
CA ALA A 35 2.28 5.78 -2.57
C ALA A 35 0.97 6.50 -2.90
N ILE A 36 1.03 7.65 -3.61
CA ILE A 36 -0.17 8.35 -4.10
C ILE A 36 -0.90 7.50 -5.13
N ILE A 37 -0.19 6.91 -6.09
CA ILE A 37 -0.78 6.04 -7.12
C ILE A 37 -1.43 4.82 -6.45
N ILE A 38 -0.73 4.18 -5.50
CA ILE A 38 -1.25 3.04 -4.73
C ILE A 38 -2.50 3.43 -3.93
N GLY A 39 -2.49 4.59 -3.27
CA GLY A 39 -3.64 5.10 -2.53
C GLY A 39 -4.86 5.32 -3.41
N TRP A 40 -4.70 5.95 -4.58
CA TRP A 40 -5.79 6.14 -5.54
C TRP A 40 -6.30 4.84 -6.13
N LEU A 41 -5.39 3.91 -6.48
CA LEU A 41 -5.77 2.59 -6.95
C LEU A 41 -6.62 1.85 -5.90
N GLY A 42 -6.23 1.94 -4.62
CA GLY A 42 -7.00 1.41 -3.50
C GLY A 42 -8.40 2.03 -3.40
N VAL A 43 -8.52 3.36 -3.52
CA VAL A 43 -9.80 4.08 -3.51
C VAL A 43 -10.72 3.63 -4.65
N ILE A 44 -10.18 3.52 -5.88
CA ILE A 44 -10.95 3.13 -7.06
C ILE A 44 -11.45 1.69 -6.91
N ILE A 45 -10.56 0.76 -6.59
CA ILE A 45 -10.91 -0.67 -6.42
C ILE A 45 -11.95 -0.84 -5.31
N SER A 46 -11.74 -0.19 -4.16
CA SER A 46 -12.71 -0.22 -3.06
C SER A 46 -14.06 0.33 -3.46
N SER A 47 -14.10 1.44 -4.20
CA SER A 47 -15.36 2.04 -4.65
C SER A 47 -16.12 1.08 -5.56
N VAL A 48 -15.44 0.50 -6.56
CA VAL A 48 -16.02 -0.50 -7.47
C VAL A 48 -16.56 -1.70 -6.69
N MET A 49 -15.81 -2.20 -5.70
CA MET A 49 -16.21 -3.35 -4.88
C MET A 49 -17.39 -3.04 -3.95
N ILE A 50 -17.46 -1.82 -3.41
CA ILE A 50 -18.59 -1.35 -2.60
C ILE A 50 -19.85 -1.29 -3.47
N PHE A 51 -19.77 -0.67 -4.65
CA PHE A 51 -20.90 -0.57 -5.57
C PHE A 51 -21.37 -1.94 -6.06
N SER A 52 -20.43 -2.82 -6.46
CA SER A 52 -20.77 -4.17 -6.93
C SER A 52 -21.40 -5.02 -5.82
N SER A 53 -20.85 -4.98 -4.61
CA SER A 53 -21.41 -5.71 -3.46
C SER A 53 -22.77 -5.17 -3.06
N MET A 54 -22.95 -3.84 -3.09
CA MET A 54 -24.22 -3.19 -2.82
C MET A 54 -25.28 -3.57 -3.86
N MET A 55 -24.93 -3.64 -5.15
CA MET A 55 -25.84 -4.12 -6.19
C MET A 55 -26.25 -5.57 -5.95
N ILE A 56 -25.30 -6.46 -5.64
CA ILE A 56 -25.60 -7.88 -5.39
C ILE A 56 -26.55 -8.04 -4.19
N ILE A 57 -26.36 -7.27 -3.13
CA ILE A 57 -27.21 -7.33 -1.92
C ILE A 57 -28.62 -6.79 -2.20
N ASN A 58 -28.73 -5.66 -2.91
CA ASN A 58 -30.03 -5.01 -3.14
C ASN A 58 -30.84 -5.63 -4.30
N MET A 59 -30.17 -6.17 -5.31
CA MET A 59 -30.80 -6.76 -6.50
C MET A 59 -30.78 -8.30 -6.44
N LYS A 60 -30.96 -8.86 -5.23
CA LYS A 60 -30.86 -10.30 -4.99
C LYS A 60 -31.73 -11.14 -5.93
N THR A 61 -32.96 -10.68 -6.22
CA THR A 61 -33.91 -11.36 -7.10
C THR A 61 -33.44 -11.38 -8.56
N ASP A 62 -32.91 -10.26 -9.06
CA ASP A 62 -32.45 -10.17 -10.45
C ASP A 62 -31.16 -10.98 -10.65
N VAL A 63 -30.29 -11.00 -9.64
CA VAL A 63 -29.08 -11.85 -9.61
C VAL A 63 -29.46 -13.33 -9.57
N GLU A 64 -30.48 -13.72 -8.82
CA GLU A 64 -30.96 -15.11 -8.79
C GLU A 64 -31.48 -15.54 -10.17
N VAL A 65 -32.26 -14.69 -10.84
CA VAL A 65 -32.76 -14.96 -12.20
C VAL A 65 -31.60 -15.08 -13.19
N MET A 66 -30.61 -14.19 -13.12
CA MET A 66 -29.42 -14.25 -13.98
C MET A 66 -28.60 -15.52 -13.73
N ILE A 67 -28.41 -15.93 -12.47
CA ILE A 67 -27.71 -17.17 -12.13
C ILE A 67 -28.47 -18.38 -12.66
N LYS A 68 -29.79 -18.43 -12.52
CA LYS A 68 -30.62 -19.52 -13.07
C LYS A 68 -30.56 -19.57 -14.60
N GLN A 69 -30.46 -18.42 -15.26
CA GLN A 69 -30.26 -18.35 -16.73
C GLN A 69 -28.86 -18.81 -17.17
N VAL A 70 -27.81 -18.47 -16.41
CA VAL A 70 -26.42 -18.84 -16.73
C VAL A 70 -26.12 -20.30 -16.38
N MET A 71 -26.67 -20.82 -15.28
CA MET A 71 -26.49 -22.21 -14.82
C MET A 71 -27.32 -23.24 -15.59
N LEU A 72 -28.08 -22.83 -16.62
CA LEU A 72 -28.83 -23.70 -17.55
C LEU A 72 -29.47 -24.92 -16.88
N LEU A 73 -30.62 -24.74 -16.22
CA LEU A 73 -31.62 -25.76 -15.84
C LEU A 73 -31.19 -26.97 -14.97
N ASP A 74 -29.90 -27.22 -14.74
CA ASP A 74 -29.40 -28.44 -14.08
C ASP A 74 -29.13 -28.27 -12.58
N ALA A 75 -29.19 -27.03 -12.08
CA ALA A 75 -29.02 -26.73 -10.65
C ALA A 75 -30.35 -26.86 -9.91
N THR A 76 -30.37 -27.66 -8.83
CA THR A 76 -31.55 -27.76 -7.97
C THR A 76 -31.79 -26.45 -7.21
N ASP A 77 -33.05 -26.12 -6.90
CA ASP A 77 -33.40 -24.90 -6.16
C ASP A 77 -32.65 -24.77 -4.81
N LYS A 78 -32.29 -25.91 -4.19
CA LYS A 78 -31.49 -25.93 -2.96
C LYS A 78 -30.04 -25.48 -3.18
N GLU A 79 -29.43 -25.86 -4.30
CA GLU A 79 -28.07 -25.44 -4.67
C GLU A 79 -28.03 -23.96 -5.03
N VAL A 80 -29.04 -23.48 -5.76
CA VAL A 80 -29.17 -22.05 -6.07
C VAL A 80 -29.36 -21.22 -4.80
N GLN A 81 -30.21 -21.68 -3.87
CA GLN A 81 -30.39 -21.00 -2.58
C GLN A 81 -29.11 -20.98 -1.74
N LEU A 82 -28.35 -22.08 -1.72
CA LEU A 82 -27.07 -22.16 -1.02
C LEU A 82 -26.05 -21.20 -1.64
N LEU A 83 -25.96 -21.17 -2.98
CA LEU A 83 -25.09 -20.26 -3.71
C LEU A 83 -25.46 -18.79 -3.45
N MET A 84 -26.75 -18.45 -3.44
CA MET A 84 -27.22 -17.08 -3.14
C MET A 84 -26.91 -16.66 -1.71
N ASN A 85 -27.04 -17.57 -0.74
CA ASN A 85 -26.66 -17.29 0.65
C ASN A 85 -25.14 -17.11 0.81
N LEU A 86 -24.37 -17.95 0.13
CA LEU A 86 -22.91 -17.86 0.11
C LEU A 86 -22.46 -16.54 -0.54
N LEU A 87 -23.04 -16.19 -1.68
CA LEU A 87 -22.77 -14.95 -2.41
C LEU A 87 -23.13 -13.74 -1.55
N ALA A 88 -24.29 -13.72 -0.91
CA ALA A 88 -24.68 -12.63 0.00
C ALA A 88 -23.71 -12.49 1.19
N ALA A 89 -23.26 -13.60 1.77
CA ALA A 89 -22.28 -13.58 2.85
C ALA A 89 -20.93 -13.02 2.38
N PHE A 90 -20.41 -13.52 1.25
CA PHE A 90 -19.16 -13.02 0.66
C PHE A 90 -19.26 -11.57 0.25
N SER A 91 -20.35 -11.13 -0.37
CA SER A 91 -20.58 -9.72 -0.72
C SER A 91 -20.64 -8.83 0.51
N THR A 92 -21.21 -9.29 1.63
CA THR A 92 -21.24 -8.51 2.88
C THR A 92 -19.84 -8.34 3.47
N VAL A 93 -19.05 -9.42 3.50
CA VAL A 93 -17.65 -9.36 3.96
C VAL A 93 -16.80 -8.49 3.03
N ALA A 94 -16.96 -8.66 1.71
CA ALA A 94 -16.28 -7.86 0.70
C ALA A 94 -16.62 -6.37 0.82
N TYR A 95 -17.89 -6.03 1.07
CA TYR A 95 -18.34 -4.66 1.33
C TYR A 95 -17.65 -4.06 2.56
N GLY A 96 -17.68 -4.76 3.69
CA GLY A 96 -17.03 -4.30 4.94
C GLY A 96 -15.52 -4.12 4.79
N MET A 97 -14.83 -5.11 4.20
CA MET A 97 -13.40 -5.03 3.92
C MET A 97 -13.07 -3.89 2.95
N SER A 98 -13.92 -3.66 1.94
CA SER A 98 -13.71 -2.58 0.97
C SER A 98 -13.88 -1.20 1.59
N LEU A 99 -14.80 -1.03 2.54
CA LEU A 99 -14.96 0.21 3.33
C LEU A 99 -13.73 0.50 4.19
N ILE A 100 -13.21 -0.52 4.88
CA ILE A 100 -11.98 -0.37 5.67
C ILE A 100 -10.82 -0.02 4.73
N ASN A 101 -10.69 -0.72 3.61
CA ASN A 101 -9.65 -0.47 2.60
C ASN A 101 -9.74 0.96 2.02
N LEU A 102 -10.94 1.47 1.79
CA LEU A 102 -11.18 2.85 1.37
C LEU A 102 -10.66 3.83 2.42
N GLY A 103 -11.03 3.63 3.69
CA GLY A 103 -10.60 4.47 4.79
C GLY A 103 -9.07 4.51 4.95
N VAL A 104 -8.41 3.34 4.97
CA VAL A 104 -6.95 3.29 5.11
C VAL A 104 -6.22 3.83 3.87
N SER A 105 -6.78 3.68 2.66
CA SER A 105 -6.22 4.26 1.44
C SER A 105 -6.33 5.78 1.42
N LEU A 106 -7.44 6.34 1.93
CA LEU A 106 -7.58 7.79 2.13
C LEU A 106 -6.60 8.30 3.19
N LEU A 107 -6.43 7.58 4.30
CA LEU A 107 -5.44 7.93 5.34
C LEU A 107 -4.01 7.91 4.79
N LEU A 108 -3.68 6.96 3.91
CA LEU A 108 -2.41 6.94 3.20
C LEU A 108 -2.22 8.22 2.36
N LEU A 109 -3.23 8.57 1.54
CA LEU A 109 -3.18 9.79 0.72
C LEU A 109 -3.02 11.06 1.56
N ILE A 110 -3.78 11.18 2.65
CA ILE A 110 -3.68 12.32 3.58
C ILE A 110 -2.32 12.32 4.28
N GLY A 111 -1.80 11.15 4.67
CA GLY A 111 -0.50 10.99 5.29
C GLY A 111 0.64 11.48 4.38
N VAL A 112 0.59 11.12 3.10
CA VAL A 112 1.55 11.62 2.11
C VAL A 112 1.37 13.12 1.85
N ALA A 113 0.14 13.61 1.75
CA ALA A 113 -0.14 15.04 1.51
C ALA A 113 0.27 15.94 2.70
N ARG A 114 0.18 15.43 3.92
CA ARG A 114 0.54 16.16 5.16
C ARG A 114 1.95 15.83 5.67
N ASP A 115 2.73 15.05 4.94
CA ASP A 115 4.05 14.57 5.38
C ASP A 115 4.01 13.92 6.78
N SER A 116 2.90 13.28 7.12
CA SER A 116 2.67 12.65 8.43
C SER A 116 2.77 11.14 8.32
N SER A 117 3.84 10.57 8.88
CA SER A 117 4.08 9.12 8.88
C SER A 117 3.05 8.36 9.71
N SER A 118 2.49 8.98 10.76
CA SER A 118 1.49 8.36 11.63
C SER A 118 0.23 7.92 10.88
N LEU A 119 -0.20 8.71 9.88
CA LEU A 119 -1.41 8.42 9.09
C LEU A 119 -1.22 7.28 8.09
N MET A 120 0.03 6.90 7.79
CA MET A 120 0.31 5.74 6.95
C MET A 120 0.21 4.42 7.72
N TYR A 121 0.34 4.45 9.04
CA TYR A 121 0.39 3.25 9.88
C TYR A 121 -0.85 2.34 9.77
N PRO A 122 -2.09 2.86 9.74
CA PRO A 122 -3.29 2.02 9.55
C PRO A 122 -3.27 1.24 8.24
N TRP A 123 -2.76 1.85 7.15
CA TRP A 123 -2.62 1.19 5.85
C TRP A 123 -1.62 0.01 5.93
N LEU A 124 -0.48 0.22 6.61
CA LEU A 124 0.53 -0.82 6.79
C LEU A 124 0.04 -1.99 7.65
N ILE A 125 -0.70 -1.73 8.73
CA ILE A 125 -1.27 -2.81 9.55
C ILE A 125 -2.29 -3.59 8.73
N TYR A 126 -3.24 -2.89 8.12
CA TYR A 126 -4.33 -3.52 7.39
C TYR A 126 -3.80 -4.44 6.28
N HIS A 127 -2.91 -3.94 5.42
CA HIS A 127 -2.34 -4.75 4.35
C HIS A 127 -1.33 -5.80 4.85
N GLY A 128 -0.66 -5.57 5.99
CA GLY A 128 0.17 -6.59 6.63
C GLY A 128 -0.64 -7.79 7.11
N VAL A 129 -1.80 -7.55 7.73
CA VAL A 129 -2.72 -8.61 8.17
C VAL A 129 -3.31 -9.34 6.97
N VAL A 130 -3.75 -8.62 5.94
CA VAL A 130 -4.27 -9.21 4.69
C VAL A 130 -3.20 -10.09 4.02
N PHE A 131 -1.95 -9.65 3.98
CA PHE A 131 -0.83 -10.43 3.45
C PHE A 131 -0.60 -11.71 4.25
N GLY A 132 -0.59 -11.63 5.58
CA GLY A 132 -0.46 -12.80 6.45
C GLY A 132 -1.59 -13.80 6.24
N PHE A 133 -2.83 -13.32 6.11
CA PHE A 133 -3.98 -14.16 5.83
C PHE A 133 -3.91 -14.80 4.44
N ALA A 134 -3.44 -14.05 3.43
CA ALA A 134 -3.21 -14.59 2.09
C ALA A 134 -2.17 -15.72 2.11
N LEU A 135 -1.05 -15.53 2.81
CA LEU A 135 -0.04 -16.59 2.98
C LEU A 135 -0.61 -17.83 3.68
N TYR A 136 -1.41 -17.64 4.74
CA TYR A 136 -2.07 -18.73 5.44
C TYR A 136 -3.00 -19.53 4.50
N LEU A 137 -3.83 -18.85 3.71
CA LEU A 137 -4.67 -19.49 2.70
C LEU A 137 -3.84 -20.19 1.62
N GLY A 138 -2.73 -19.59 1.20
CA GLY A 138 -1.80 -20.19 0.24
C GLY A 138 -1.21 -21.51 0.72
N ILE A 139 -0.83 -21.59 2.00
CA ILE A 139 -0.34 -22.84 2.61
C ILE A 139 -1.46 -23.89 2.65
N PHE A 140 -2.68 -23.49 3.05
CA PHE A 140 -3.82 -24.40 3.07
C PHE A 140 -4.15 -24.94 1.66
N TYR A 141 -4.09 -24.07 0.65
CA TYR A 141 -4.28 -24.45 -0.75
C TYR A 141 -3.16 -25.36 -1.26
N ALA A 142 -1.91 -25.11 -0.85
CA ALA A 142 -0.78 -25.98 -1.16
C ALA A 142 -0.94 -27.39 -0.58
N MET A 143 -1.40 -27.48 0.68
CA MET A 143 -1.62 -28.76 1.37
C MET A 143 -2.77 -29.56 0.78
N THR A 144 -3.87 -28.90 0.42
CA THR A 144 -5.05 -29.57 -0.19
C THR A 144 -4.85 -29.88 -1.68
N GLY A 145 -4.11 -29.02 -2.40
CA GLY A 145 -3.81 -29.19 -3.81
C GLY A 145 -2.82 -30.31 -4.13
N LEU A 146 -2.10 -30.83 -3.13
CA LEU A 146 -1.21 -32.00 -3.28
C LEU A 146 -1.96 -33.28 -3.71
N PHE A 147 -3.28 -33.31 -3.53
CA PHE A 147 -4.16 -34.41 -3.91
C PHE A 147 -4.86 -34.21 -5.29
N ILE A 148 -4.59 -33.09 -5.97
CA ILE A 148 -5.18 -32.74 -7.28
C ILE A 148 -4.14 -32.96 -8.39
N ASP A 149 -4.61 -32.94 -9.63
CA ASP A 149 -3.81 -32.94 -10.85
C ASP A 149 -2.65 -31.90 -10.80
N LEU A 150 -1.41 -32.39 -10.81
CA LEU A 150 -0.18 -31.63 -10.52
C LEU A 150 -0.02 -30.38 -11.41
N SER A 151 -0.42 -30.48 -12.68
CA SER A 151 -0.28 -29.39 -13.65
C SER A 151 -1.14 -28.16 -13.29
N LYS A 152 -2.40 -28.40 -12.88
CA LYS A 152 -3.33 -27.32 -12.48
C LYS A 152 -2.90 -26.69 -11.16
N PHE A 153 -2.42 -27.52 -10.25
CA PHE A 153 -1.85 -27.07 -8.98
C PHE A 153 -0.65 -26.13 -9.18
N LEU A 154 0.30 -26.52 -10.03
CA LEU A 154 1.53 -25.77 -10.27
C LEU A 154 1.27 -24.43 -10.96
N MET A 155 0.31 -24.39 -11.91
CA MET A 155 -0.15 -23.14 -12.53
C MET A 155 -0.81 -22.21 -11.51
N CYS A 156 -1.66 -22.73 -10.63
CA CYS A 156 -2.29 -21.93 -9.57
C CYS A 156 -1.25 -21.37 -8.59
N LEU A 157 -0.30 -22.21 -8.16
CA LEU A 157 0.77 -21.81 -7.26
C LEU A 157 1.65 -20.72 -7.88
N LEU A 158 1.95 -20.80 -9.17
CA LEU A 158 2.72 -19.79 -9.89
C LEU A 158 1.99 -18.44 -9.92
N VAL A 159 0.70 -18.42 -10.27
CA VAL A 159 -0.11 -17.20 -10.27
C VAL A 159 -0.18 -16.61 -8.86
N PHE A 160 -0.40 -17.44 -7.85
CA PHE A 160 -0.45 -17.03 -6.46
C PHE A 160 0.88 -16.42 -5.99
N ALA A 161 2.02 -17.06 -6.32
CA ALA A 161 3.34 -16.55 -6.00
C ALA A 161 3.63 -15.20 -6.68
N LEU A 162 3.25 -15.03 -7.95
CA LEU A 162 3.40 -13.75 -8.65
C LEU A 162 2.61 -12.64 -7.98
N VAL A 163 1.35 -12.91 -7.61
CA VAL A 163 0.51 -11.94 -6.89
C VAL A 163 1.15 -11.57 -5.54
N LEU A 164 1.67 -12.54 -4.79
CA LEU A 164 2.35 -12.28 -3.52
C LEU A 164 3.62 -11.43 -3.70
N VAL A 165 4.42 -11.67 -4.73
CA VAL A 165 5.65 -10.89 -4.98
C VAL A 165 5.30 -9.44 -5.33
N ILE A 166 4.29 -9.23 -6.17
CA ILE A 166 3.81 -7.88 -6.52
C ILE A 166 3.29 -7.19 -5.25
N TYR A 167 2.47 -7.87 -4.46
CA TYR A 167 1.93 -7.33 -3.22
C TYR A 167 3.03 -6.96 -2.22
N TYR A 168 4.01 -7.85 -2.04
CA TYR A 168 5.17 -7.61 -1.20
C TYR A 168 5.96 -6.38 -1.66
N LYS A 169 6.16 -6.20 -2.97
CA LYS A 169 6.85 -5.03 -3.52
C LYS A 169 6.10 -3.74 -3.20
N ILE A 170 4.80 -3.70 -3.43
CA ILE A 170 3.94 -2.55 -3.10
C ILE A 170 4.03 -2.23 -1.60
N TYR A 171 3.88 -3.25 -0.75
CA TYR A 171 3.98 -3.11 0.70
C TYR A 171 5.34 -2.55 1.13
N HIS A 172 6.42 -3.08 0.56
CA HIS A 172 7.78 -2.67 0.86
C HIS A 172 8.04 -1.21 0.46
N GLU A 173 7.53 -0.75 -0.68
CA GLU A 173 7.67 0.65 -1.10
C GLU A 173 6.99 1.62 -0.13
N VAL A 174 5.76 1.32 0.29
CA VAL A 174 5.04 2.15 1.26
C VAL A 174 5.71 2.09 2.64
N PHE A 175 6.22 0.93 3.06
CA PHE A 175 7.00 0.80 4.29
C PHE A 175 8.31 1.59 4.25
N THR A 176 9.00 1.58 3.12
CA THR A 176 10.23 2.37 2.93
C THR A 176 9.91 3.85 3.00
N LEU A 177 8.79 4.30 2.40
CA LEU A 177 8.35 5.69 2.48
C LEU A 177 8.03 6.09 3.93
N PHE A 178 7.29 5.25 4.65
CA PHE A 178 6.98 5.46 6.06
C PHE A 178 8.25 5.66 6.88
N ARG A 179 9.26 4.79 6.69
CA ARG A 179 10.56 4.90 7.38
C ARG A 179 11.30 6.19 7.03
N VAL A 180 11.38 6.53 5.75
CA VAL A 180 12.04 7.76 5.29
C VAL A 180 11.36 9.00 5.89
N MET A 181 10.03 9.02 5.93
CA MET A 181 9.28 10.11 6.55
C MET A 181 9.48 10.18 8.07
N GLN A 182 9.56 9.04 8.75
CA GLN A 182 9.85 8.99 10.19
C GLN A 182 11.27 9.49 10.51
N GLU A 183 12.27 9.09 9.73
CA GLU A 183 13.65 9.53 9.87
C GLU A 183 13.79 11.04 9.61
N ASN A 184 13.08 11.57 8.61
CA ASN A 184 13.04 13.02 8.33
C ASN A 184 12.40 13.82 9.47
N LEU A 185 11.32 13.33 10.06
CA LEU A 185 10.66 13.97 11.21
C LEU A 185 11.55 13.99 12.46
N LEU A 186 12.31 12.92 12.71
CA LEU A 186 13.27 12.87 13.82
C LEU A 186 14.41 13.87 13.59
N ARG A 187 14.93 13.94 12.36
CA ARG A 187 15.98 14.89 11.98
C ARG A 187 15.50 16.34 12.14
N SER A 188 14.28 16.67 11.71
CA SER A 188 13.73 18.03 11.86
C SER A 188 13.59 18.42 13.34
N LYS A 189 13.07 17.52 14.18
CA LYS A 189 12.98 17.76 15.63
C LYS A 189 14.35 17.96 16.28
N GLN A 190 15.35 17.19 15.88
CA GLN A 190 16.72 17.34 16.40
C GLN A 190 17.33 18.70 16.00
N LEU A 191 17.05 19.18 14.79
CA LEU A 191 17.43 20.52 14.33
C LEU A 191 16.71 21.62 15.12
N ASP A 192 15.41 21.47 15.39
CA ASP A 192 14.64 22.43 16.20
C ASP A 192 15.18 22.50 17.64
N HIS A 193 15.54 21.36 18.24
CA HIS A 193 16.18 21.32 19.55
C HIS A 193 17.59 21.91 19.54
N ALA A 194 18.35 21.72 18.46
CA ALA A 194 19.66 22.34 18.27
C ALA A 194 19.56 23.87 18.10
N TYR A 195 18.52 24.36 17.42
CA TYR A 195 18.20 25.78 17.29
C TYR A 195 17.79 26.39 18.64
N ALA A 196 16.93 25.71 19.39
CA ALA A 196 16.50 26.14 20.73
C ALA A 196 17.63 26.13 21.77
N SER A 197 18.71 25.38 21.54
CA SER A 197 19.89 25.34 22.41
C SER A 197 21.00 26.33 22.03
N GLY A 198 20.77 27.20 21.04
CA GLY A 198 21.64 28.34 20.74
C GLY A 198 22.99 28.00 20.10
N LEU A 199 23.16 26.78 19.57
CA LEU A 199 24.40 26.36 18.91
C LEU A 199 24.46 26.87 17.46
N PRO A 200 25.54 27.56 17.04
CA PRO A 200 25.72 27.99 15.65
C PRO A 200 26.12 26.80 14.77
N TYR A 201 25.31 26.47 13.76
CA TYR A 201 25.68 25.50 12.73
C TYR A 201 25.96 26.18 11.38
N PRO A 202 26.83 25.58 10.52
CA PRO A 202 27.05 26.04 9.16
C PRO A 202 25.77 25.89 8.33
N PRO A 203 25.56 26.76 7.33
CA PRO A 203 24.32 26.81 6.56
C PRO A 203 24.18 25.52 5.75
N LEU A 204 23.27 24.63 6.18
CA LEU A 204 22.84 23.50 5.36
C LEU A 204 21.86 24.06 4.32
N TYR A 205 22.26 23.97 3.06
CA TYR A 205 21.53 24.45 1.90
C TYR A 205 20.11 23.82 1.85
N TYR A 206 19.09 24.63 2.14
CA TYR A 206 17.71 24.32 1.78
C TYR A 206 17.58 24.61 0.28
N PRO A 207 17.27 23.61 -0.58
CA PRO A 207 16.83 23.94 -1.92
C PRO A 207 15.51 24.70 -1.79
N SER A 208 15.52 25.96 -2.25
CA SER A 208 14.33 26.80 -2.33
C SER A 208 13.24 26.06 -3.12
N PHE A 209 12.11 25.79 -2.47
CA PHE A 209 10.89 25.37 -3.16
C PHE A 209 10.53 26.43 -4.21
N PRO A 210 10.43 26.09 -5.50
CA PRO A 210 9.92 27.02 -6.49
C PRO A 210 8.39 27.02 -6.42
N PHE A 211 7.82 27.66 -5.40
CA PHE A 211 6.45 28.17 -5.54
C PHE A 211 6.54 29.46 -6.34
N LYS A 212 6.36 29.35 -7.67
CA LYS A 212 5.91 30.50 -8.46
C LYS A 212 4.45 30.75 -8.10
N GLN A 213 4.19 31.94 -7.54
CA GLN A 213 2.88 32.58 -7.54
C GLN A 213 2.43 32.89 -8.96
#